data_AF-A0A838QZT8-F1
#
_entry.id   AF-A0A838QZT8-F1
#
_cell.length_a   1.000
_cell.length_b   1.000
_cell.length_c   1.000
_cell.angle_alpha   90.00
_cell.angle_beta   90.00
_cell.angle_gamma   90.00
#
_symmetry.space_group_name_H-M   'P 1'
#
loop_
_entity.id
_entity.type
_entity.pdbx_description
1 polymer ?
#
loop_
_entity_poly.entity_id
_entity_poly.type
_entity_poly.pdbx_seq_one_letter_code
_entity_poly.pdbx_strand_id
1 'polypeptide(L)'
;MAKSLGAETIDVQRSMRDIQQKVEAHNVAEPDATKDVHLHAADGVHLNDLGQLAMAFALLKGLGAPDEVSSATLDSRSGEVFSKSGCEITDVVASDDGLTFTRLDVGLPITRGPLSSLDYRWIPIPEQLNRYMLRVEGLPAGSYQVTADGRLVQHLSAAQLAEGVNLGIMTPDPWEPGGPWNVQSDVVEELVDARDKLLYAQRLSTVYGREDGQALDSNFAELDKHLTQLQRRTAQPRRYRFEIKLVKSP
;
A
#
# COMPACT_ATOMS: atom_id res chain seq x y z
N MET A 1 -2.66 29.70 -17.97
CA MET A 1 -1.81 30.39 -16.98
C MET A 1 -0.57 29.58 -16.59
N ALA A 2 -0.69 28.38 -16.00
CA ALA A 2 0.49 27.60 -15.60
C ALA A 2 1.42 27.23 -16.77
N LYS A 3 0.88 26.65 -17.85
CA LYS A 3 1.66 26.31 -19.05
C LYS A 3 2.38 27.52 -19.67
N SER A 4 1.76 28.70 -19.67
CA SER A 4 2.38 29.92 -20.18
C SER A 4 3.51 30.44 -19.31
N LEU A 5 3.67 29.92 -18.09
CA LEU A 5 4.78 30.20 -17.17
C LEU A 5 5.80 29.06 -17.13
N GLY A 6 5.70 28.05 -18.02
CA GLY A 6 6.59 26.90 -18.02
C GLY A 6 6.34 25.90 -16.88
N ALA A 7 5.21 26.00 -16.19
CA ALA A 7 4.84 25.09 -15.12
C ALA A 7 3.95 23.93 -15.62
N GLU A 8 4.10 22.77 -14.97
CA GLU A 8 3.19 21.63 -15.12
C GLU A 8 1.89 21.83 -14.31
N THR A 9 0.88 21.01 -14.59
CA THR A 9 -0.43 21.10 -13.93
C THR A 9 -0.98 19.72 -13.62
N ILE A 10 -1.53 19.56 -12.43
CA ILE A 10 -2.31 18.39 -12.03
C ILE A 10 -3.79 18.78 -11.98
N ASP A 11 -4.63 18.07 -12.73
CA ASP A 11 -6.09 18.23 -12.72
C ASP A 11 -6.71 17.31 -11.67
N VAL A 12 -6.62 17.72 -10.41
CA VAL A 12 -7.16 16.96 -9.26
C VAL A 12 -8.67 16.75 -9.40
N GLN A 13 -9.38 17.76 -9.91
CA GLN A 13 -10.84 17.75 -10.05
C GLN A 13 -11.32 16.60 -10.94
N ARG A 14 -10.64 16.36 -12.06
CA ARG A 14 -11.01 15.27 -12.97
C ARG A 14 -10.94 13.90 -12.29
N SER A 15 -9.79 13.57 -11.71
CA SER A 15 -9.60 12.28 -11.04
C SER A 15 -10.55 12.10 -9.85
N MET A 16 -10.78 13.16 -9.07
CA MET A 16 -11.76 13.11 -7.97
C MET A 16 -13.20 12.95 -8.48
N ARG A 17 -13.55 13.58 -9.62
CA ARG A 17 -14.89 13.43 -10.22
C ARG A 17 -15.14 12.00 -10.70
N ASP A 18 -14.13 11.33 -11.26
CA ASP A 18 -14.25 9.93 -11.67
C ASP A 18 -14.52 9.01 -10.47
N ILE A 19 -13.86 9.25 -9.33
CA ILE A 19 -14.11 8.52 -8.08
C ILE A 19 -15.50 8.85 -7.53
N GLN A 20 -15.88 10.13 -7.50
CA GLN A 20 -17.19 10.60 -7.05
C GLN A 20 -18.32 9.97 -7.87
N GLN A 21 -18.16 9.80 -9.18
CA GLN A 21 -19.17 9.13 -10.03
C GLN A 21 -19.37 7.66 -9.65
N LYS A 22 -18.31 6.94 -9.27
CA LYS A 22 -18.43 5.54 -8.78
C LYS A 22 -19.20 5.48 -7.47
N VAL A 23 -18.92 6.41 -6.56
CA VAL A 23 -19.62 6.55 -5.28
C VAL A 23 -21.10 6.88 -5.51
N GLU A 24 -21.41 7.86 -6.37
CA GLU A 24 -22.79 8.22 -6.73
C GLU A 24 -23.55 7.04 -7.33
N ALA A 25 -22.93 6.30 -8.25
CA ALA A 25 -23.53 5.11 -8.84
C ALA A 25 -23.82 4.01 -7.81
N HIS A 26 -22.96 3.86 -6.81
CA HIS A 26 -23.21 2.93 -5.69
C HIS A 26 -24.39 3.37 -4.84
N ASN A 27 -24.43 4.63 -4.39
CA ASN A 27 -25.50 5.12 -3.53
C ASN A 27 -26.86 5.04 -4.23
N VAL A 28 -26.93 5.29 -5.54
CA VAL A 28 -28.16 5.08 -6.33
C VAL A 28 -28.63 3.63 -6.31
N ALA A 29 -27.71 2.67 -6.27
CA ALA A 29 -28.00 1.25 -6.24
C ALA A 29 -28.24 0.68 -4.83
N GLU A 30 -27.86 1.42 -3.78
CA GLU A 30 -28.02 1.00 -2.39
C GLU A 30 -29.38 1.50 -1.85
N PRO A 31 -30.32 0.60 -1.52
CA PRO A 31 -31.65 1.00 -1.06
C PRO A 31 -31.66 1.55 0.37
N ASP A 32 -30.61 1.29 1.16
CA ASP A 32 -30.46 1.79 2.52
C ASP A 32 -29.58 3.03 2.56
N ALA A 33 -30.20 4.21 2.59
CA ALA A 33 -29.51 5.49 2.61
C ALA A 33 -28.56 5.68 3.82
N THR A 34 -28.64 4.84 4.85
CA THR A 34 -27.67 4.88 5.97
C THR A 34 -26.29 4.34 5.58
N LYS A 35 -26.20 3.66 4.43
CA LYS A 35 -24.95 3.14 3.87
C LYS A 35 -24.38 4.01 2.75
N ASP A 36 -24.97 5.19 2.52
CA ASP A 36 -24.45 6.13 1.53
C ASP A 36 -23.00 6.48 1.83
N VAL A 37 -22.19 6.43 0.78
CA VAL A 37 -20.78 6.81 0.84
C VAL A 37 -20.64 8.24 0.32
N HIS A 38 -19.78 9.04 0.96
CA HIS A 38 -19.51 10.42 0.56
C HIS A 38 -18.00 10.67 0.54
N LEU A 39 -17.53 11.56 -0.35
CA LEU A 39 -16.17 12.10 -0.31
C LEU A 39 -16.07 13.40 0.52
N HIS A 40 -17.20 14.05 0.77
CA HIS A 40 -17.27 15.31 1.51
C HIS A 40 -17.89 15.08 2.89
N ALA A 41 -17.54 15.94 3.84
CA ALA A 41 -18.27 16.13 5.08
C ALA A 41 -19.68 16.66 4.80
N ALA A 42 -20.52 16.70 5.84
CA ALA A 42 -21.92 17.11 5.72
C ALA A 42 -22.13 18.53 5.17
N ASP A 43 -21.11 19.39 5.21
CA ASP A 43 -21.17 20.74 4.64
C ASP A 43 -20.99 20.79 3.11
N GLY A 44 -20.66 19.65 2.48
CA GLY A 44 -20.47 19.53 1.04
C GLY A 44 -19.22 20.25 0.49
N VAL A 45 -18.34 20.75 1.37
CA VAL A 45 -17.14 21.51 0.97
C VAL A 45 -15.87 20.82 1.46
N HIS A 46 -15.81 20.45 2.75
CA HIS A 46 -14.61 19.81 3.29
C HIS A 46 -14.58 18.33 2.93
N LEU A 47 -13.41 17.79 2.61
CA LEU A 47 -13.24 16.37 2.37
C LEU A 47 -13.23 15.61 3.70
N ASN A 48 -13.93 14.48 3.74
CA ASN A 48 -13.75 13.48 4.78
C ASN A 48 -12.55 12.57 4.46
N ASP A 49 -12.28 11.56 5.28
CA ASP A 49 -11.09 10.70 5.12
C ASP A 49 -11.03 9.97 3.76
N LEU A 50 -12.17 9.54 3.22
CA LEU A 50 -12.24 8.93 1.88
C LEU A 50 -11.97 9.97 0.79
N GLY A 51 -12.50 11.18 0.92
CA GLY A 51 -12.23 12.29 0.01
C GLY A 51 -10.75 12.72 0.02
N GLN A 52 -10.13 12.78 1.20
CA GLN A 52 -8.71 13.07 1.34
C GLN A 52 -7.86 11.98 0.66
N LEU A 53 -8.23 10.71 0.82
CA LEU A 53 -7.56 9.61 0.10
C LEU A 53 -7.72 9.73 -1.42
N ALA A 54 -8.92 10.08 -1.90
CA ALA A 54 -9.18 10.26 -3.33
C ALA A 54 -8.35 11.42 -3.91
N MET A 55 -8.19 12.50 -3.14
CA MET A 55 -7.34 13.64 -3.51
C MET A 55 -5.86 13.25 -3.51
N ALA A 56 -5.39 12.52 -2.49
CA ALA A 56 -4.02 12.02 -2.42
C ALA A 56 -3.69 11.11 -3.62
N PHE A 57 -4.60 10.20 -3.96
CA PHE A 57 -4.49 9.37 -5.16
C PHE A 57 -4.36 10.22 -6.43
N ALA A 58 -5.24 11.21 -6.62
CA ALA A 58 -5.21 12.09 -7.79
C ALA A 58 -3.90 12.88 -7.91
N LEU A 59 -3.38 13.39 -6.78
CA LEU A 59 -2.11 14.10 -6.73
C LEU A 59 -0.94 13.18 -7.08
N LEU A 60 -0.86 11.98 -6.50
CA LEU A 60 0.21 11.03 -6.79
C LEU A 60 0.21 10.60 -8.25
N LYS A 61 -0.96 10.30 -8.83
CA LYS A 61 -1.07 10.01 -10.28
C LYS A 61 -0.67 11.21 -11.14
N GLY A 62 -1.10 12.41 -10.76
CA GLY A 62 -0.72 13.64 -11.43
C GLY A 62 0.78 13.94 -11.41
N LEU A 63 1.48 13.54 -10.34
CA LEU A 63 2.93 13.61 -10.20
C LEU A 63 3.68 12.50 -10.96
N GLY A 64 2.97 11.61 -11.65
CA GLY A 64 3.57 10.52 -12.41
C GLY A 64 3.99 9.33 -11.55
N ALA A 65 3.41 9.14 -10.36
CA ALA A 65 3.67 7.97 -9.54
C ALA A 65 3.34 6.68 -10.34
N PRO A 66 4.25 5.69 -10.38
CA PRO A 66 4.04 4.46 -11.12
C PRO A 66 2.91 3.63 -10.52
N ASP A 67 2.30 2.78 -11.34
CA ASP A 67 1.30 1.82 -10.88
C ASP A 67 1.93 0.68 -10.06
N GLU A 68 3.18 0.35 -10.40
CA GLU A 68 3.91 -0.79 -9.88
C GLU A 68 4.90 -0.38 -8.79
N VAL A 69 4.82 -1.08 -7.67
CA VAL A 69 5.81 -1.06 -6.59
C VAL A 69 6.95 -1.99 -6.99
N SER A 70 6.61 -3.25 -7.28
CA SER A 70 7.54 -4.25 -7.80
C SER A 70 6.81 -5.49 -8.32
N SER A 71 7.46 -6.25 -9.19
CA SER A 71 6.94 -7.50 -9.75
C SER A 71 8.03 -8.54 -9.97
N ALA A 72 7.67 -9.81 -9.83
CA ALA A 72 8.53 -10.94 -10.15
C ALA A 72 7.72 -12.09 -10.78
N THR A 73 8.26 -12.65 -11.86
CA THR A 73 7.74 -13.85 -12.54
C THR A 73 8.81 -14.93 -12.49
N LEU A 74 8.47 -16.09 -11.93
CA LEU A 74 9.37 -17.23 -11.78
C LEU A 74 8.74 -18.48 -12.40
N ASP A 75 9.57 -19.40 -12.89
CA ASP A 75 9.14 -20.74 -13.28
C ASP A 75 9.54 -21.76 -12.21
N SER A 76 8.57 -22.50 -11.69
CA SER A 76 8.80 -23.46 -10.62
C SER A 76 9.51 -24.74 -11.09
N ARG A 77 9.61 -24.99 -12.39
CA ARG A 77 10.23 -26.23 -12.93
C ARG A 77 11.73 -26.07 -13.11
N SER A 78 12.15 -24.95 -13.69
CA SER A 78 13.55 -24.61 -13.94
C SER A 78 14.18 -23.84 -12.79
N GLY A 79 13.37 -23.16 -11.96
CA GLY A 79 13.88 -22.19 -10.98
C GLY A 79 14.36 -20.89 -11.62
N GLU A 80 14.04 -20.64 -12.90
CA GLU A 80 14.42 -19.42 -13.59
C GLU A 80 13.52 -18.23 -13.20
N VAL A 81 14.11 -17.03 -13.25
CA VAL A 81 13.40 -15.76 -13.09
C VAL A 81 13.16 -15.18 -14.49
N PHE A 82 11.93 -15.24 -14.98
CA PHE A 82 11.57 -14.76 -16.32
C PHE A 82 11.55 -13.24 -16.41
N SER A 83 11.05 -12.56 -15.38
CA SER A 83 11.02 -11.09 -15.34
C SER A 83 11.01 -10.59 -13.91
N LYS A 84 11.62 -9.43 -13.68
CA LYS A 84 11.54 -8.70 -12.42
C LYS A 84 11.61 -7.19 -12.65
N SER A 85 10.92 -6.43 -11.81
CA SER A 85 10.88 -4.96 -11.82
C SER A 85 10.72 -4.47 -10.39
N GLY A 86 11.40 -3.39 -10.01
CA GLY A 86 11.36 -2.85 -8.64
C GLY A 86 11.89 -3.78 -7.54
N CYS A 87 12.49 -4.92 -7.90
CA CYS A 87 13.03 -5.88 -6.95
C CYS A 87 14.21 -6.70 -7.50
N GLU A 88 14.93 -7.34 -6.59
CA GLU A 88 15.94 -8.35 -6.88
C GLU A 88 15.46 -9.71 -6.36
N ILE A 89 15.62 -10.75 -7.18
CA ILE A 89 15.36 -12.16 -6.82
C ILE A 89 16.68 -12.92 -6.81
N THR A 90 16.96 -13.64 -5.73
CA THR A 90 18.15 -14.49 -5.54
C THR A 90 17.78 -15.82 -4.89
N ASP A 91 18.74 -16.75 -4.81
CA ASP A 91 18.64 -18.00 -4.04
C ASP A 91 17.40 -18.85 -4.36
N VAL A 92 17.06 -18.89 -5.66
CA VAL A 92 15.91 -19.65 -6.16
C VAL A 92 16.23 -21.13 -6.10
N VAL A 93 15.36 -21.89 -5.44
CA VAL A 93 15.45 -23.35 -5.34
C VAL A 93 14.07 -23.92 -5.63
N ALA A 94 13.96 -24.60 -6.77
CA ALA A 94 12.79 -25.37 -7.16
C ALA A 94 12.77 -26.73 -6.46
N SER A 95 11.58 -27.22 -6.15
CA SER A 95 11.33 -28.56 -5.64
C SER A 95 10.08 -29.15 -6.29
N ASP A 96 9.88 -30.46 -6.15
CA ASP A 96 8.68 -31.14 -6.66
C ASP A 96 7.38 -30.60 -6.06
N ASP A 97 7.45 -30.03 -4.85
CA ASP A 97 6.32 -29.47 -4.11
C ASP A 97 6.27 -27.94 -4.09
N GLY A 98 7.13 -27.24 -4.83
CA GLY A 98 7.05 -25.78 -4.94
C GLY A 98 8.36 -25.06 -5.26
N LEU A 99 8.54 -23.88 -4.63
CA LEU A 99 9.63 -22.96 -4.93
C LEU A 99 10.00 -22.14 -3.69
N THR A 100 11.29 -21.96 -3.47
CA THR A 100 11.80 -20.98 -2.47
C THR A 100 12.72 -19.98 -3.15
N PHE A 101 12.71 -18.74 -2.69
CA PHE A 101 13.58 -17.68 -3.22
C PHE A 101 13.72 -16.55 -2.22
N THR A 102 14.73 -15.72 -2.40
CA THR A 102 14.92 -14.48 -1.65
C THR A 102 14.50 -13.31 -2.53
N ARG A 103 13.71 -12.38 -2.00
CA ARG A 103 13.28 -11.16 -2.70
C ARG A 103 13.68 -9.92 -1.90
N LEU A 104 14.25 -8.93 -2.59
CA LEU A 104 14.58 -7.61 -2.07
C LEU A 104 13.87 -6.55 -2.91
N ASP A 105 12.93 -5.83 -2.32
CA ASP A 105 12.16 -4.79 -3.01
C ASP A 105 12.74 -3.40 -2.76
N VAL A 106 12.75 -2.57 -3.80
CA VAL A 106 13.24 -1.17 -3.71
C VAL A 106 12.22 -0.28 -3.00
N GLY A 107 10.94 -0.62 -3.08
CA GLY A 107 9.84 0.10 -2.45
C GLY A 107 8.91 -0.83 -1.66
N LEU A 108 8.16 -0.24 -0.75
CA LEU A 108 7.13 -0.91 0.04
C LEU A 108 5.74 -0.58 -0.53
N PRO A 109 4.78 -1.51 -0.45
CA PRO A 109 3.40 -1.22 -0.80
C PRO A 109 2.76 -0.24 0.18
N ILE A 110 1.78 0.52 -0.31
CA ILE A 110 0.95 1.42 0.49
C ILE A 110 -0.07 0.58 1.28
N THR A 111 -0.32 0.98 2.52
CA THR A 111 -1.30 0.40 3.44
C THR A 111 -1.88 1.51 4.31
N ARG A 112 -3.02 1.26 4.94
CA ARG A 112 -3.62 2.12 5.99
C ARG A 112 -4.01 1.27 7.20
N GLY A 113 -3.15 0.29 7.52
CA GLY A 113 -3.41 -0.71 8.53
C GLY A 113 -4.46 -1.76 8.14
N PRO A 114 -4.94 -2.52 9.14
CA PRO A 114 -6.01 -3.51 8.97
C PRO A 114 -7.25 -2.91 8.33
N LEU A 115 -7.97 -3.69 7.52
CA LEU A 115 -9.18 -3.27 6.81
C LEU A 115 -9.01 -2.16 5.76
N SER A 116 -7.78 -1.72 5.45
CA SER A 116 -7.50 -0.73 4.41
C SER A 116 -8.07 -1.08 3.02
N SER A 117 -8.31 -2.37 2.75
CA SER A 117 -8.98 -2.85 1.53
C SER A 117 -10.41 -2.32 1.35
N LEU A 118 -11.11 -1.98 2.44
CA LEU A 118 -12.45 -1.40 2.38
C LEU A 118 -12.45 -0.02 1.72
N ASP A 119 -11.40 0.75 1.96
CA ASP A 119 -11.25 2.11 1.43
C ASP A 119 -10.89 2.11 -0.05
N TYR A 120 -10.13 1.09 -0.48
CA TYR A 120 -9.71 0.90 -1.86
C TYR A 120 -10.85 0.45 -2.78
N ARG A 121 -12.03 0.15 -2.24
CA ARG A 121 -13.23 -0.16 -3.02
C ARG A 121 -13.57 0.94 -4.03
N TRP A 122 -13.33 2.21 -3.68
CA TRP A 122 -13.70 3.37 -4.50
C TRP A 122 -12.51 3.95 -5.27
N ILE A 123 -11.31 3.80 -4.70
CA ILE A 123 -10.09 4.47 -5.14
C ILE A 123 -9.11 3.37 -5.59
N PRO A 124 -8.69 3.35 -6.86
CA PRO A 124 -7.95 2.23 -7.46
C PRO A 124 -6.46 2.24 -7.07
N ILE A 125 -6.17 2.33 -5.77
CA ILE A 125 -4.81 2.27 -5.22
C ILE A 125 -4.16 0.90 -5.50
N PRO A 126 -4.81 -0.25 -5.23
CA PRO A 126 -4.23 -1.57 -5.49
C PRO A 126 -3.77 -1.76 -6.94
N GLU A 127 -4.50 -1.20 -7.91
CA GLU A 127 -4.22 -1.38 -9.34
C GLU A 127 -3.33 -0.28 -9.92
N GLN A 128 -3.38 0.95 -9.39
CA GLN A 128 -2.74 2.12 -10.03
C GLN A 128 -1.68 2.83 -9.19
N LEU A 129 -1.41 2.36 -7.97
CA LEU A 129 -0.31 2.87 -7.13
C LEU A 129 0.39 1.79 -6.31
N ASN A 130 -0.16 0.57 -6.26
CA ASN A 130 0.21 -0.40 -5.25
C ASN A 130 0.29 -1.84 -5.80
N ARG A 131 0.71 -2.01 -7.06
CA ARG A 131 0.93 -3.34 -7.65
C ARG A 131 2.25 -3.92 -7.12
N TYR A 132 2.13 -4.84 -6.17
CA TYR A 132 3.23 -5.60 -5.60
C TYR A 132 3.07 -7.07 -5.99
N MET A 133 3.52 -7.40 -7.19
CA MET A 133 3.09 -8.60 -7.90
C MET A 133 4.02 -9.80 -7.66
N LEU A 134 3.41 -10.99 -7.65
CA LEU A 134 4.11 -12.26 -7.76
C LEU A 134 3.37 -13.15 -8.77
N ARG A 135 4.11 -13.67 -9.75
CA ARG A 135 3.63 -14.70 -10.68
C ARG A 135 4.56 -15.90 -10.63
N VAL A 136 4.00 -17.10 -10.50
CA VAL A 136 4.75 -18.34 -10.51
C VAL A 136 4.10 -19.31 -11.48
N GLU A 137 4.84 -19.62 -12.53
CA GLU A 137 4.44 -20.57 -13.56
C GLU A 137 4.97 -21.97 -13.26
N GLY A 138 4.46 -22.96 -14.00
CA GLY A 138 5.00 -24.31 -13.96
C GLY A 138 4.56 -25.18 -12.78
N LEU A 139 3.90 -24.60 -11.77
CA LEU A 139 3.38 -25.32 -10.60
C LEU A 139 2.35 -26.40 -11.02
N PRO A 140 2.46 -27.64 -10.50
CA PRO A 140 1.39 -28.63 -10.60
C PRO A 140 0.05 -28.11 -10.09
N ALA A 141 -1.07 -28.66 -10.60
CA ALA A 141 -2.39 -28.30 -10.11
C ALA A 141 -2.51 -28.62 -8.60
N GLY A 142 -2.92 -27.64 -7.80
CA GLY A 142 -3.04 -27.78 -6.36
C GLY A 142 -3.24 -26.44 -5.65
N SER A 143 -3.39 -26.53 -4.33
CA SER A 143 -3.38 -25.37 -3.43
C SER A 143 -2.00 -25.22 -2.82
N TYR A 144 -1.48 -24.01 -2.76
CA TYR A 144 -0.16 -23.68 -2.28
C TYR A 144 -0.24 -22.71 -1.11
N GLN A 145 0.55 -22.98 -0.09
CA GLN A 145 0.83 -22.03 0.97
C GLN A 145 1.92 -21.09 0.47
N VAL A 146 1.65 -19.78 0.49
CA VAL A 146 2.66 -18.76 0.25
C VAL A 146 3.05 -18.14 1.58
N THR A 147 4.33 -18.25 1.92
CA THR A 147 4.89 -17.64 3.13
C THR A 147 6.08 -16.76 2.80
N ALA A 148 6.36 -15.80 3.68
CA ALA A 148 7.55 -14.98 3.64
C ALA A 148 8.11 -14.84 5.07
N ASP A 149 9.38 -15.18 5.26
CA ASP A 149 10.05 -15.29 6.56
C ASP A 149 9.25 -16.13 7.57
N GLY A 150 8.61 -17.20 7.09
CA GLY A 150 7.78 -18.09 7.89
C GLY A 150 6.38 -17.57 8.22
N ARG A 151 6.03 -16.33 7.86
CA ARG A 151 4.67 -15.79 8.02
C ARG A 151 3.79 -16.18 6.83
N LEU A 152 2.60 -16.71 7.10
CA LEU A 152 1.59 -16.99 6.08
C LEU A 152 1.11 -15.69 5.44
N VAL A 153 1.16 -15.62 4.10
CA VAL A 153 0.60 -14.53 3.31
C VAL A 153 -0.79 -14.91 2.82
N GLN A 154 -0.93 -16.06 2.16
CA GLN A 154 -2.21 -16.60 1.70
C GLN A 154 -2.08 -18.06 1.24
N HIS A 155 -3.21 -18.77 1.16
CA HIS A 155 -3.35 -19.99 0.38
C HIS A 155 -3.85 -19.66 -1.03
N LEU A 156 -3.08 -20.01 -2.05
CA LEU A 156 -3.37 -19.70 -3.46
C LEU A 156 -3.30 -20.95 -4.31
N SER A 157 -4.19 -21.07 -5.29
CA SER A 157 -4.10 -22.14 -6.28
C SER A 157 -2.94 -21.90 -7.25
N ALA A 158 -2.45 -22.97 -7.88
CA ALA A 158 -1.49 -22.87 -8.98
C ALA A 158 -1.99 -21.95 -10.10
N ALA A 159 -3.30 -21.96 -10.39
CA ALA A 159 -3.90 -21.10 -11.40
C ALA A 159 -3.80 -19.61 -11.05
N GLN A 160 -4.10 -19.25 -9.80
CA GLN A 160 -3.96 -17.86 -9.31
C GLN A 160 -2.50 -17.40 -9.35
N LEU A 161 -1.57 -18.27 -8.92
CA LEU A 161 -0.13 -17.96 -8.98
C LEU A 161 0.36 -17.81 -10.43
N ALA A 162 -0.12 -18.63 -11.36
CA ALA A 162 0.24 -18.53 -12.77
C ALA A 162 -0.36 -17.30 -13.46
N GLU A 163 -1.54 -16.84 -13.04
CA GLU A 163 -2.13 -15.56 -13.49
C GLU A 163 -1.34 -14.36 -12.96
N GLY A 164 -0.88 -14.47 -11.72
CA GLY A 164 -0.17 -13.43 -11.00
C GLY A 164 -1.08 -12.73 -9.98
N VAL A 165 -0.58 -12.56 -8.76
CA VAL A 165 -1.33 -12.01 -7.62
C VAL A 165 -0.65 -10.76 -7.09
N ASN A 166 -1.46 -9.79 -6.63
CA ASN A 166 -0.97 -8.64 -5.88
C ASN A 166 -0.87 -9.01 -4.40
N LEU A 167 0.35 -9.11 -3.87
CA LEU A 167 0.60 -9.47 -2.48
C LEU A 167 0.63 -8.26 -1.53
N GLY A 168 0.54 -7.02 -2.05
CA GLY A 168 0.87 -5.79 -1.33
C GLY A 168 0.23 -5.69 0.06
N ILE A 169 -1.09 -5.89 0.12
CA ILE A 169 -1.90 -5.91 1.35
C ILE A 169 -2.61 -7.26 1.56
N MET A 170 -2.18 -8.31 0.84
CA MET A 170 -2.82 -9.61 0.91
C MET A 170 -2.54 -10.24 2.27
N THR A 171 -3.61 -10.63 2.97
CA THR A 171 -3.54 -11.21 4.32
C THR A 171 -4.43 -12.44 4.42
N PRO A 172 -4.06 -13.46 5.22
CA PRO A 172 -4.95 -14.60 5.49
C PRO A 172 -6.04 -14.24 6.53
N ASP A 173 -5.85 -13.17 7.30
CA ASP A 173 -6.78 -12.69 8.33
C ASP A 173 -6.95 -11.16 8.21
N PRO A 174 -8.17 -10.64 7.97
CA PRO A 174 -8.42 -9.20 7.92
C PRO A 174 -8.00 -8.41 9.17
N TRP A 175 -7.79 -9.07 10.31
CA TRP A 175 -7.35 -8.48 11.58
C TRP A 175 -5.83 -8.48 11.78
N GLU A 176 -5.07 -9.10 10.88
CA GLU A 176 -3.61 -9.09 10.92
C GLU A 176 -3.02 -8.55 9.61
N PRO A 177 -1.84 -7.91 9.65
CA PRO A 177 -1.10 -7.57 8.44
C PRO A 177 -0.77 -8.81 7.60
N GLY A 178 -0.57 -8.61 6.29
CA GLY A 178 -0.13 -9.64 5.36
C GLY A 178 1.32 -10.09 5.56
N GLY A 179 2.09 -10.11 4.46
CA GLY A 179 3.51 -10.45 4.51
C GLY A 179 4.36 -9.47 5.35
N PRO A 180 5.64 -9.81 5.63
CA PRO A 180 6.53 -8.95 6.41
C PRO A 180 6.72 -7.54 5.85
N TRP A 181 6.61 -7.36 4.53
CA TRP A 181 6.62 -6.04 3.90
C TRP A 181 5.38 -5.21 4.28
N ASN A 182 4.22 -5.83 4.43
CA ASN A 182 2.99 -5.14 4.82
C ASN A 182 3.12 -4.68 6.27
N VAL A 183 3.64 -5.54 7.16
CA VAL A 183 3.99 -5.14 8.54
C VAL A 183 4.94 -3.95 8.54
N GLN A 184 6.00 -4.00 7.73
CA GLN A 184 6.95 -2.89 7.62
C GLN A 184 6.28 -1.60 7.11
N SER A 185 5.35 -1.72 6.18
CA SER A 185 4.57 -0.61 5.62
C SER A 185 3.61 -0.02 6.66
N ASP A 186 2.95 -0.85 7.45
CA ASP A 186 2.06 -0.42 8.54
C ASP A 186 2.86 0.36 9.60
N VAL A 187 4.06 -0.12 9.97
CA VAL A 187 4.91 0.62 10.91
C VAL A 187 5.37 1.97 10.32
N VAL A 188 5.64 2.05 9.02
CA VAL A 188 5.96 3.34 8.38
C VAL A 188 4.76 4.29 8.43
N GLU A 189 3.56 3.78 8.14
CA GLU A 189 2.32 4.55 8.17
C GLU A 189 2.00 5.09 9.57
N GLU A 190 2.06 4.26 10.61
CA GLU A 190 1.87 4.68 12.01
C GLU A 190 2.87 5.77 12.44
N LEU A 191 4.11 5.68 11.95
CA LEU A 191 5.11 6.72 12.21
C LEU A 191 4.81 8.02 11.44
N VAL A 192 4.21 7.94 10.24
CA VAL A 192 3.73 9.11 9.48
C VAL A 192 2.60 9.80 10.22
N ASP A 193 1.65 9.03 10.75
CA ASP A 193 0.53 9.56 11.52
C ASP A 193 0.99 10.20 12.84
N ALA A 194 1.92 9.54 13.56
CA ALA A 194 2.53 10.12 14.76
C ALA A 194 3.22 11.46 14.46
N ARG A 195 3.90 11.55 13.30
CA ARG A 195 4.55 12.78 12.85
C ARG A 195 3.54 13.87 12.50
N ASP A 196 2.45 13.54 11.81
CA ASP A 196 1.36 14.48 11.51
C ASP A 196 0.76 15.05 12.81
N LYS A 197 0.46 14.20 13.79
CA LYS A 197 -0.06 14.64 15.10
C LYS A 197 0.92 15.53 15.85
N LEU A 198 2.21 15.23 15.78
CA LEU A 198 3.25 16.07 16.39
C LEU A 198 3.28 17.47 15.76
N LEU A 199 3.25 17.55 14.43
CA LEU A 199 3.25 18.83 13.71
C LEU A 199 1.96 19.63 13.97
N TYR A 200 0.82 18.95 14.04
CA TYR A 200 -0.44 19.58 14.39
C TYR A 200 -0.42 20.11 15.83
N ALA A 201 0.11 19.34 16.78
CA ALA A 201 0.29 19.78 18.17
C ALA A 201 1.21 21.00 18.28
N GLN A 202 2.31 21.04 17.52
CA GLN A 202 3.18 22.21 17.44
C GLN A 202 2.41 23.43 16.94
N ARG A 203 1.63 23.28 15.86
CA ARG A 203 0.80 24.36 15.32
C ARG A 203 -0.21 24.85 16.36
N LEU A 204 -0.86 23.94 17.09
CA LEU A 204 -1.79 24.31 18.15
C LEU A 204 -1.09 25.12 19.24
N SER A 205 0.06 24.66 19.70
CA SER A 205 0.86 25.31 20.74
C SER A 205 1.33 26.71 20.32
N THR A 206 1.81 26.86 19.08
CA THR A 206 2.40 28.11 18.58
C THR A 206 1.36 29.16 18.18
N VAL A 207 0.23 28.73 17.59
CA VAL A 207 -0.78 29.66 17.05
C VAL A 207 -1.88 29.97 18.06
N TYR A 208 -2.29 28.98 18.86
CA TYR A 208 -3.44 29.10 19.76
C TYR A 208 -3.07 28.92 21.25
N GLY A 209 -1.84 28.52 21.54
CA GLY A 209 -1.33 28.39 22.91
C GLY A 209 -1.03 29.75 23.57
N ARG A 210 -0.51 29.69 24.80
CA ARG A 210 -0.05 30.89 25.53
C ARG A 210 1.36 31.27 25.06
N GLU A 211 1.89 32.39 25.57
CA GLU A 211 3.21 32.93 25.17
C GLU A 211 4.37 31.93 25.29
N ASP A 212 4.23 30.88 26.09
CA ASP A 212 5.22 29.80 26.27
C ASP A 212 5.19 28.71 25.18
N GLY A 213 4.23 28.73 24.25
CA GLY A 213 4.14 27.75 23.17
C GLY A 213 5.39 27.71 22.27
N GLN A 214 5.99 28.88 22.01
CA GLN A 214 7.26 28.99 21.28
C GLN A 214 8.45 28.39 22.04
N ALA A 215 8.37 28.30 23.38
CA ALA A 215 9.43 27.68 24.17
C ALA A 215 9.56 26.17 23.90
N LEU A 216 8.52 25.55 23.33
CA LEU A 216 8.51 24.12 22.99
C LEU A 216 8.98 23.82 21.55
N ASP A 217 9.22 24.83 20.71
CA ASP A 217 9.52 24.63 19.29
C ASP A 217 10.77 23.76 19.07
N SER A 218 11.79 23.93 19.92
CA SER A 218 13.00 23.10 19.85
C SER A 218 12.70 21.63 20.19
N ASN A 219 11.79 21.38 21.14
CA ASN A 219 11.38 20.02 21.52
C ASN A 219 10.58 19.35 20.40
N PHE A 220 9.66 20.08 19.77
CA PHE A 220 8.91 19.58 18.61
C PHE A 220 9.84 19.25 17.44
N ALA A 221 10.80 20.13 17.14
CA ALA A 221 11.79 19.89 16.07
C ALA A 221 12.69 18.68 16.35
N GLU A 222 13.10 18.48 17.61
CA GLU A 222 13.90 17.31 18.01
C GLU A 222 13.11 16.00 17.86
N LEU A 223 11.85 15.98 18.31
CA LEU A 223 10.96 14.83 18.17
C LEU A 223 10.66 14.53 16.69
N ASP A 224 10.42 15.56 15.88
CA ASP A 224 10.20 15.41 14.42
C ASP A 224 11.41 14.76 13.74
N LYS A 225 12.61 15.20 14.13
CA LYS A 225 13.86 14.62 13.64
C LYS A 225 14.01 13.16 14.03
N HIS A 226 13.67 12.78 15.27
CA HIS A 226 13.71 11.38 15.72
C HIS A 226 12.69 10.50 14.99
N LEU A 227 11.44 10.96 14.85
CA LEU A 227 10.42 10.25 14.07
C LEU A 227 10.85 10.08 12.61
N THR A 228 11.35 11.15 11.98
CA THR A 228 11.87 11.10 10.59
C THR A 228 13.00 10.09 10.43
N GLN A 229 13.93 10.02 11.38
CA GLN A 229 15.02 9.04 11.34
C GLN A 229 14.50 7.62 11.49
N LEU A 230 13.56 7.39 12.40
CA LEU A 230 12.95 6.08 12.60
C LEU A 230 12.16 5.65 11.36
N GLN A 231 11.34 6.52 10.78
CA GLN A 231 10.62 6.29 9.52
C GLN A 231 11.58 5.85 8.40
N ARG A 232 12.66 6.61 8.18
CA ARG A 232 13.64 6.30 7.14
C ARG A 232 14.36 4.99 7.37
N ARG A 233 14.66 4.65 8.62
CA ARG A 233 15.27 3.35 8.99
C ARG A 233 14.29 2.19 8.79
N THR A 234 13.03 2.39 9.19
CA THR A 234 11.96 1.41 9.00
C THR A 234 11.70 1.18 7.52
N ALA A 235 11.69 2.22 6.69
CA ALA A 235 11.43 2.12 5.25
C ALA A 235 12.60 1.55 4.42
N GLN A 236 13.75 1.23 5.03
CA GLN A 236 14.88 0.66 4.26
C GLN A 236 14.51 -0.70 3.66
N PRO A 237 14.90 -0.98 2.40
CA PRO A 237 14.75 -2.29 1.77
C PRO A 237 15.26 -3.45 2.64
N ARG A 238 14.50 -4.54 2.68
CA ARG A 238 14.86 -5.78 3.39
C ARG A 238 14.67 -6.99 2.50
N ARG A 239 15.50 -8.00 2.70
CA ARG A 239 15.37 -9.30 2.04
C ARG A 239 14.32 -10.12 2.79
N TYR A 240 13.36 -10.68 2.05
CA TYR A 240 12.40 -11.66 2.57
C TYR A 240 12.63 -13.01 1.90
N ARG A 241 12.62 -14.08 2.69
CA ARG A 241 12.69 -15.46 2.21
C ARG A 241 11.27 -15.96 1.92
N PHE A 242 10.94 -16.10 0.65
CA PHE A 242 9.68 -16.66 0.20
C PHE A 242 9.74 -18.19 0.13
N GLU A 243 8.65 -18.83 0.54
CA GLU A 243 8.39 -20.26 0.33
C GLU A 243 6.97 -20.43 -0.21
N ILE A 244 6.86 -21.05 -1.38
CA ILE A 244 5.62 -21.46 -2.02
C ILE A 244 5.60 -22.97 -1.99
N LYS A 245 4.63 -23.56 -1.29
CA LYS A 245 4.64 -24.99 -1.02
C LYS A 245 3.26 -25.61 -1.16
N LEU A 246 3.20 -26.75 -1.84
CA LEU A 246 1.97 -27.49 -2.05
C LEU A 246 1.38 -27.90 -0.69
N VAL A 247 0.11 -27.55 -0.46
CA VAL A 247 -0.66 -28.02 0.68
C VAL A 247 -1.02 -29.47 0.42
N LYS A 248 -0.40 -30.38 1.17
CA LYS A 248 -0.75 -31.81 1.11
C LYS A 248 -2.14 -31.97 1.73
N SER A 249 -3.06 -32.58 0.98
CA SER A 249 -4.33 -33.04 1.54
C SER A 249 -4.03 -33.97 2.73
N PRO A 250 -4.77 -33.83 3.85
CA PRO A 250 -4.63 -34.73 4.99
C PRO A 250 -4.92 -36.19 4.64
#